data_AF-A0A7V3DJP1-F1
#
_entry.id   AF-A0A7V3DJP1-F1
#
_cell.length_a   1.000
_cell.length_b   1.000
_cell.length_c   1.000
_cell.angle_alpha   90.00
_cell.angle_beta   90.00
_cell.angle_gamma   90.00
#
_symmetry.space_group_name_H-M   'P 1'
#
loop_
_entity.id
_entity.type
_entity.pdbx_description
1 polymer ?
#
loop_
_entity_poly.entity_id
_entity_poly.type
_entity_poly.pdbx_seq_one_letter_code
_entity_poly.pdbx_strand_id
1 'polypeptide(L)' 'MRIECFLSQGCASREALEANIKEALSLEGVQAQLNFQVIGEDEARRLGIPGSPTVFLEGRDLEGLRVLEGTVS' A
#
# COMPACT_ATOMS: atom_id res chain seq x y z
N MET A 1 -13.35 -2.59 -2.26
CA MET A 1 -12.42 -2.01 -1.25
C MET A 1 -11.23 -1.35 -1.93
N ARG A 2 -10.53 -0.44 -1.26
CA ARG A 2 -9.32 0.21 -1.76
C ARG A 2 -8.09 -0.26 -1.00
N ILE A 3 -7.09 -0.72 -1.73
CA ILE A 3 -5.78 -1.13 -1.22
C ILE A 3 -4.73 -0.19 -1.82
N GLU A 4 -3.99 0.49 -0.97
CA GLU A 4 -2.96 1.46 -1.34
C GLU A 4 -1.60 0.90 -0.90
N CYS A 5 -0.71 0.71 -1.85
CA CYS A 5 0.62 0.16 -1.62
C CYS A 5 1.68 1.22 -1.94
N PHE A 6 2.47 1.60 -0.95
CA PHE A 6 3.57 2.55 -1.11
C PHE A 6 4.91 1.83 -1.15
N LEU A 7 5.72 2.22 -2.12
CA LEU A 7 6.99 1.59 -2.45
C LEU A 7 8.08 2.66 -2.54
N SER A 8 9.30 2.33 -2.15
CA SER A 8 10.49 3.10 -2.49
C SER A 8 10.93 2.81 -3.92
N GLN A 9 11.74 3.70 -4.49
CA GLN A 9 12.43 3.42 -5.76
C GLN A 9 13.24 2.12 -5.65
N GLY A 10 13.14 1.25 -6.67
CA GLY A 10 13.85 -0.03 -6.71
C GLY A 10 13.35 -1.10 -5.73
N CYS A 11 12.15 -0.97 -5.15
CA CYS A 11 11.60 -1.98 -4.23
C CYS A 11 11.48 -3.37 -4.87
N ALA A 12 12.38 -4.28 -4.49
CA ALA A 12 12.48 -5.63 -5.06
C ALA A 12 11.24 -6.51 -4.80
N SER A 13 10.48 -6.21 -3.75
CA SER A 13 9.29 -6.98 -3.36
C SER A 13 8.00 -6.58 -4.08
N ARG A 14 8.03 -5.61 -5.02
CA ARG A 14 6.84 -5.10 -5.71
C ARG A 14 6.02 -6.22 -6.36
N GLU A 15 6.66 -7.05 -7.19
CA GLU A 15 5.96 -8.08 -7.95
C GLU A 15 5.39 -9.17 -7.04
N ALA A 16 6.17 -9.61 -6.05
CA ALA A 16 5.72 -10.58 -5.06
C ALA A 16 4.54 -10.05 -4.23
N LEU A 17 4.58 -8.78 -3.83
CA LEU A 17 3.49 -8.14 -3.09
C LEU A 17 2.20 -8.10 -3.92
N GLU A 18 2.29 -7.69 -5.18
CA GLU A 18 1.15 -7.63 -6.09
C GLU A 18 0.53 -9.01 -6.32
N ALA A 19 1.36 -10.04 -6.55
CA ALA A 19 0.90 -11.41 -6.70
C ALA A 19 0.17 -11.90 -5.45
N ASN A 20 0.75 -11.69 -4.27
CA ASN A 20 0.16 -12.11 -2.99
C ASN A 20 -1.19 -11.43 -2.72
N ILE A 21 -1.31 -10.13 -2.99
CA ILE A 21 -2.57 -9.40 -2.81
C ILE A 21 -3.64 -9.95 -3.77
N LYS A 22 -3.29 -10.16 -5.04
CA LYS A 22 -4.23 -10.70 -6.03
C LYS A 22 -4.68 -12.12 -5.68
N GLU A 23 -3.76 -12.97 -5.23
CA GLU A 23 -4.08 -14.32 -4.78
C GLU A 23 -5.03 -14.29 -3.58
N ALA A 24 -4.72 -13.51 -2.55
CA ALA A 24 -5.56 -13.37 -1.36
C ALA A 24 -6.98 -12.88 -1.72
N LEU A 25 -7.10 -11.84 -2.55
CA LEU A 25 -8.40 -11.34 -3.02
C LEU A 25 -9.18 -12.40 -3.80
N SER A 26 -8.50 -13.19 -4.63
CA SER A 26 -9.12 -14.27 -5.39
C SER A 26 -9.62 -15.41 -4.49
N LEU A 27 -8.84 -15.80 -3.49
CA LEU A 27 -9.21 -16.86 -2.54
C LEU A 27 -10.43 -16.46 -1.71
N GLU A 28 -10.52 -15.18 -1.32
CA GLU A 28 -11.65 -14.65 -0.54
C GLU A 28 -12.86 -14.24 -1.41
N GLY A 29 -12.74 -14.28 -2.74
CA GLY A 29 -13.79 -13.85 -3.66
C GLY A 29 -14.11 -12.35 -3.57
N VAL A 30 -13.13 -11.53 -3.17
CA VAL A 30 -13.29 -10.10 -2.89
C VAL A 30 -12.73 -9.27 -4.03
N GLN A 31 -13.45 -8.19 -4.40
CA GLN A 31 -12.96 -7.21 -5.35
C GLN A 31 -12.38 -5.97 -4.65
N ALA A 32 -11.17 -5.59 -5.08
CA ALA A 32 -10.47 -4.41 -4.59
C ALA A 32 -9.87 -3.58 -5.72
N GLN A 33 -9.86 -2.26 -5.54
CA GLN A 33 -9.02 -1.35 -6.30
C GLN A 33 -7.62 -1.38 -5.68
N LEU A 34 -6.64 -1.85 -6.43
CA LEU A 34 -5.25 -1.96 -6.00
C LEU A 34 -4.41 -0.85 -6.66
N ASN A 35 -3.87 0.06 -5.85
CA ASN A 35 -3.07 1.19 -6.30
C ASN A 35 -1.64 1.07 -5.77
N PHE A 36 -0.65 1.02 -6.67
CA PHE A 36 0.76 1.06 -6.30
C PHE A 36 1.35 2.45 -6.57
N GLN A 37 2.02 3.01 -5.57
CA GLN A 37 2.66 4.30 -5.66
C GLN A 37 4.13 4.17 -5.29
N VAL A 38 5.01 4.67 -6.14
CA VAL A 38 6.43 4.79 -5.82
C VAL A 38 6.67 6.20 -5.33
N ILE A 39 7.13 6.33 -4.09
CA ILE A 39 7.31 7.62 -3.41
C ILE A 39 8.75 7.79 -2.93
N GLY A 40 9.19 9.05 -2.85
CA GLY A 40 10.49 9.43 -2.27
C GLY A 40 10.43 9.60 -0.75
N GLU A 41 11.59 9.83 -0.13
CA GLU A 41 11.70 9.96 1.34
C GLU A 41 10.89 11.14 1.91
N ASP A 42 10.90 12.29 1.25
CA ASP A 42 10.16 13.48 1.70
C ASP A 42 8.64 13.24 1.69
N GLU A 43 8.16 12.57 0.64
CA GLU A 43 6.77 12.17 0.49
C GLU A 43 6.37 11.14 1.55
N ALA A 44 7.20 10.11 1.75
CA ALA A 44 6.97 9.09 2.76
C ALA A 44 6.89 9.71 4.16
N ARG A 45 7.79 10.65 4.48
CA ARG A 45 7.77 11.39 5.75
C ARG A 45 6.50 12.22 5.91
N ARG A 46 6.05 12.92 4.86
CA ARG A 46 4.84 13.73 4.89
C ARG A 46 3.58 12.88 5.12
N LEU A 47 3.53 11.69 4.50
CA LEU A 47 2.41 10.75 4.60
C LEU A 47 2.51 9.82 5.82
N GLY A 48 3.57 9.93 6.64
CA GLY A 48 3.77 9.05 7.80
C GLY A 48 4.06 7.59 7.45
N ILE A 49 4.58 7.32 6.24
CA ILE A 49 4.88 5.98 5.75
C ILE A 49 6.24 5.52 6.32
N PRO A 50 6.28 4.43 7.09
CA PRO A 50 7.48 4.05 7.85
C PRO A 50 8.53 3.30 7.02
N GLY A 51 8.18 2.81 5.83
CA GLY A 51 9.09 2.03 5.00
C GLY A 51 8.45 1.50 3.72
N SER A 52 9.18 0.61 3.04
CA SER A 52 8.76 -0.01 1.80
C SER A 52 8.91 -1.54 1.88
N PRO A 53 7.89 -2.33 1.46
CA PRO A 53 6.55 -1.88 1.09
C PRO A 53 5.70 -1.53 2.33
N THR A 54 4.76 -0.60 2.18
CA THR A 54 3.70 -0.37 3.18
C THR A 54 2.33 -0.49 2.51
N VAL A 55 1.40 -1.20 3.14
CA VAL A 55 0.05 -1.45 2.62
C VAL A 55 -0.99 -0.82 3.54
N PHE A 56 -1.92 -0.09 2.94
CA PHE A 56 -3.10 0.46 3.59
C PHE A 56 -4.36 -0.13 2.95
N LEU A 57 -5.34 -0.46 3.78
CA LEU A 57 -6.68 -0.87 3.40
C LEU A 57 -7.66 0.20 3.88
N GLU A 58 -8.42 0.79 2.95
CA GLU A 58 -9.38 1.87 3.25
C GLU A 58 -8.77 3.01 4.09
N GLY A 59 -7.54 3.40 3.75
CA GLY A 59 -6.84 4.49 4.44
C GLY A 59 -6.20 4.09 5.78
N ARG A 60 -6.23 2.82 6.19
CA ARG A 60 -5.65 2.33 7.46
C ARG A 60 -4.58 1.27 7.20
N ASP A 61 -3.51 1.27 7.97
CA ASP A 61 -2.52 0.19 7.87
C ASP A 61 -3.09 -1.13 8.40
N LEU A 62 -2.39 -2.24 8.12
CA LEU A 62 -2.85 -3.58 8.49
C LEU A 62 -2.94 -3.80 10.01
N GLU A 63 -2.17 -3.05 10.79
CA GLU A 63 -2.21 -3.08 12.26
C GLU A 63 -3.31 -2.17 12.84
N GLY A 64 -3.93 -1.31 12.02
CA GLY A 64 -4.91 -0.31 12.44
C GLY A 64 -4.34 0.82 13.28
N LEU A 65 -3.02 0.95 13.34
CA LEU A 65 -2.29 1.94 14.14
C LEU A 65 -2.03 3.23 13.40
N ARG A 66 -2.10 3.21 12.06
CA ARG A 66 -1.79 4.37 11.21
C ARG A 66 -2.96 4.63 10.26
N VAL A 67 -3.21 5.92 10.03
CA VAL A 67 -4.17 6.41 9.05
C VAL A 67 -3.40 7.21 8.01
N LEU A 68 -3.69 7.02 6.73
CA LEU A 68 -3.17 7.87 5.67
C LEU A 68 -3.71 9.28 5.86
N GLU A 69 -2.85 10.18 6.32
CA GLU A 69 -3.16 11.59 6.43
C GLU A 69 -2.83 12.29 5.11
N GLY A 70 -3.88 12.79 4.44
CA GLY A 70 -3.75 13.52 3.19
C GLY A 70 -4.44 12.84 2.01
N THR A 71 -4.88 13.64 1.04
CA THR A 71 -5.40 13.16 -0.24
C THR A 71 -4.20 13.00 -1.17
N VAL A 72 -3.88 11.76 -1.55
CA VAL A 72 -3.01 11.56 -2.72
C VAL A 72 -3.82 12.07 -3.93
N SER A 73 -3.45 13.25 -4.42
CA SER A 73 -4.07 13.87 -5.60
C SER A 73 -3.50 13.31 -6.88
#